data_AF-A0A0U0ZWH7-F1
#
_entry.id   AF-A0A0U0ZWH7-F1
#
_cell.length_a   1.000
_cell.length_b   1.000
_cell.length_c   1.000
_cell.angle_alpha   90.00
_cell.angle_beta   90.00
_cell.angle_gamma   90.00
#
_symmetry.space_group_name_H-M   'P 1'
#
loop_
_entity.id
_entity.type
_entity.pdbx_description
1 polymer ?
#
loop_
_entity_poly.entity_id
_entity_poly.type
_entity_poly.pdbx_seq_one_letter_code
_entity_poly.pdbx_strand_id
1 'polypeptide(L)'
;MSRRKRSKGQAGRILGTLWMPLVAVIVIVVVGFGVNRIREKSQAISHPPTTRPIPATVVQINPKNVTYEVFGNLGTSGKVSYANLNSEPVDVVLTSLPWSVSETTMSSAASLSLVAQVDGDSLGCRIRVNGEVREEQIVNHSSAAVACTVTAA
;
A
#
# COMPACT_ATOMS: atom_id res chain seq x y z
N MET A 1 49.47 -94.16 -33.42
CA MET A 1 49.71 -92.71 -33.21
C MET A 1 48.71 -91.94 -34.06
N SER A 2 48.05 -90.84 -33.69
CA SER A 2 47.93 -90.03 -32.48
C SER A 2 46.70 -89.16 -32.73
N ARG A 3 45.66 -89.25 -31.88
CA ARG A 3 44.57 -88.25 -31.85
C ARG A 3 45.00 -87.14 -30.91
N ARG A 4 45.01 -85.87 -31.36
CA ARG A 4 44.83 -84.74 -30.43
C ARG A 4 43.87 -83.69 -30.97
N LYS A 5 42.94 -83.38 -30.08
CA LYS A 5 41.70 -82.61 -30.21
C LYS A 5 41.96 -81.10 -30.31
N ARG A 6 41.10 -80.47 -31.11
CA ARG A 6 40.70 -79.05 -31.07
C ARG A 6 40.47 -78.55 -29.64
N SER A 7 41.17 -77.50 -29.23
CA SER A 7 40.81 -76.62 -28.12
C SER A 7 40.82 -75.17 -28.61
N LYS A 8 39.64 -74.63 -28.91
CA LYS A 8 39.42 -73.22 -29.33
C LYS A 8 38.13 -72.67 -28.72
N GLY A 9 37.82 -73.05 -27.48
CA GLY A 9 36.50 -72.82 -26.86
C GLY A 9 36.47 -72.09 -25.52
N GLN A 10 37.60 -71.63 -24.97
CA GLN A 10 37.64 -71.02 -23.63
C GLN A 10 37.99 -69.53 -23.59
N ALA A 11 38.74 -68.98 -24.55
CA ALA A 11 39.13 -67.57 -24.53
C ALA A 11 37.97 -66.59 -24.85
N GLY A 12 36.94 -67.02 -25.60
CA GLY A 12 35.78 -66.18 -25.95
C GLY A 12 34.71 -66.09 -24.86
N ARG A 13 34.73 -66.96 -23.84
CA ARG A 13 33.71 -67.00 -22.77
C ARG A 13 33.95 -65.95 -21.68
N ILE A 14 35.21 -65.63 -21.39
CA ILE A 14 35.58 -64.64 -20.36
C ILE A 14 35.31 -63.21 -20.87
N LEU A 15 35.53 -62.98 -22.17
CA LEU A 15 35.26 -61.69 -22.82
C LEU A 15 33.75 -61.41 -22.96
N GLY A 16 32.92 -62.45 -23.11
CA GLY A 16 31.46 -62.34 -23.11
C GLY A 16 30.84 -62.16 -21.72
N THR A 17 31.41 -62.79 -20.68
CA THR A 17 30.89 -62.72 -19.30
C THR A 17 31.21 -61.41 -18.59
N LEU A 18 32.28 -60.70 -18.96
CA LEU A 18 32.65 -59.42 -18.33
C LEU A 18 31.87 -58.22 -18.89
N TRP A 19 31.26 -58.37 -20.07
CA TRP A 19 30.50 -57.28 -20.70
C TRP A 19 29.22 -56.95 -19.94
N MET A 20 28.48 -57.96 -19.46
CA MET A 20 27.28 -57.76 -18.64
C MET A 20 27.53 -57.01 -17.32
N PRO A 21 28.49 -57.39 -16.46
CA PRO A 21 28.77 -56.66 -15.22
C PRO A 21 29.32 -55.26 -15.49
N LEU A 22 30.11 -55.06 -16.56
CA LEU A 22 30.58 -53.74 -16.94
C LEU A 22 29.40 -52.81 -17.30
N VAL A 23 28.47 -53.29 -18.12
CA VAL A 23 27.26 -52.52 -18.48
C VAL A 23 26.40 -52.26 -17.25
N ALA A 24 26.24 -53.23 -16.36
CA ALA A 24 25.49 -53.06 -15.11
C ALA A 24 26.09 -51.96 -14.23
N VAL A 25 27.41 -51.93 -14.07
CA VAL A 25 28.12 -50.87 -13.33
C VAL A 25 27.90 -49.51 -13.97
N ILE A 26 28.03 -49.41 -15.30
CA ILE A 26 27.80 -48.15 -16.03
C ILE A 26 26.38 -47.64 -15.80
N VAL A 27 25.37 -48.52 -15.90
CA VAL A 27 23.96 -48.16 -15.66
C VAL A 27 23.76 -47.67 -14.22
N ILE A 28 24.33 -48.36 -13.22
CA ILE A 28 24.24 -47.95 -11.82
C ILE A 28 24.83 -46.55 -11.60
N VAL A 29 25.99 -46.26 -12.22
CA VAL A 29 26.63 -44.94 -12.12
C VAL A 29 25.76 -43.85 -12.73
N VAL A 30 25.21 -44.08 -13.93
CA VAL A 30 24.35 -43.11 -14.63
C VAL A 30 23.06 -42.85 -13.85
N VAL A 31 22.41 -43.91 -13.35
CA VAL A 31 21.18 -43.80 -12.55
C VAL A 31 21.45 -43.07 -11.23
N GLY A 32 22.52 -43.44 -10.52
CA GLY A 32 22.91 -42.80 -9.26
C GLY A 32 23.21 -41.31 -9.44
N PHE A 33 23.94 -40.94 -10.49
CA PHE A 33 24.23 -39.54 -10.81
C PHE A 33 22.96 -38.74 -11.11
N GLY A 34 22.05 -39.30 -11.91
CA GLY A 34 20.77 -38.66 -12.25
C GLY A 34 19.92 -38.38 -11.01
N VAL A 35 19.77 -39.37 -10.12
CA VAL A 35 19.00 -39.22 -8.87
C VAL A 35 19.60 -38.17 -7.95
N ASN A 36 20.94 -38.13 -7.81
CA ASN A 36 21.60 -37.14 -6.96
C ASN A 36 21.37 -35.72 -7.49
N ARG A 37 21.48 -35.51 -8.80
CA ARG A 37 21.23 -34.22 -9.44
C ARG A 37 19.80 -33.72 -9.25
N ILE A 38 18.81 -34.62 -9.32
CA ILE A 38 17.41 -34.27 -9.09
C ILE A 38 17.19 -33.90 -7.62
N ARG A 39 17.74 -34.66 -6.68
CA ARG A 39 17.64 -34.36 -5.23
C ARG A 39 18.20 -32.98 -4.90
N GLU A 40 19.38 -32.62 -5.40
CA GLU A 40 19.99 -31.30 -5.17
C GLU A 40 19.08 -30.15 -5.66
N LYS A 41 18.47 -30.30 -6.84
CA LYS A 41 17.57 -29.29 -7.40
C LYS A 41 16.25 -29.21 -6.64
N SER A 42 15.71 -30.34 -6.18
CA SER A 42 14.51 -30.37 -5.33
C SER A 42 14.77 -29.76 -3.95
N GLN A 43 15.93 -30.00 -3.34
CA GLN A 43 16.26 -29.41 -2.03
C GLN A 43 16.32 -27.88 -2.07
N ALA A 44 16.75 -27.30 -3.20
CA ALA A 44 16.73 -25.86 -3.43
C ALA A 44 15.31 -25.27 -3.54
N ILE A 45 14.31 -26.09 -3.92
CA ILE A 45 12.91 -25.69 -4.02
C ILE A 45 12.16 -25.95 -2.71
N SER A 46 12.49 -27.03 -2.00
CA SER A 46 11.82 -27.42 -0.74
C SER A 46 12.20 -26.56 0.47
N HIS A 47 13.33 -25.84 0.40
CA HIS A 47 13.77 -24.92 1.44
C HIS A 47 13.97 -23.53 0.84
N PRO A 48 12.88 -22.82 0.50
CA PRO A 48 13.01 -21.41 0.14
C PRO A 48 13.68 -20.68 1.31
N PRO A 49 14.65 -19.77 1.05
CA PRO A 49 15.21 -18.95 2.11
C PRO A 49 14.06 -18.26 2.84
N THR A 50 14.11 -18.26 4.17
CA THR A 50 13.08 -17.67 5.03
C THR A 50 12.81 -16.25 4.55
N THR A 51 11.68 -16.05 3.88
CA THR A 51 11.26 -14.72 3.44
C THR A 51 11.08 -13.90 4.70
N ARG A 52 11.97 -12.94 4.95
CA ARG A 52 11.77 -11.97 6.01
C ARG A 52 10.41 -11.31 5.75
N PRO A 53 9.47 -11.33 6.70
CA PRO A 53 8.23 -10.59 6.54
C PRO A 53 8.62 -9.14 6.22
N ILE A 54 8.18 -8.63 5.07
CA ILE A 54 8.19 -7.19 4.84
C ILE A 54 7.36 -6.62 5.99
N PRO A 55 7.93 -5.78 6.87
CA PRO A 55 7.14 -5.16 7.91
C PRO A 55 6.01 -4.41 7.20
N ALA A 56 4.76 -4.74 7.55
CA ALA A 56 3.62 -3.99 7.06
C ALA A 56 3.90 -2.53 7.41
N THR A 57 4.20 -1.73 6.39
CA THR A 57 4.21 -0.28 6.56
C THR A 57 2.75 0.05 6.78
N VAL A 58 2.35 0.12 8.04
CA VAL A 58 1.06 0.66 8.45
C VAL A 58 1.17 2.13 8.09
N VAL A 59 0.90 2.46 6.83
CA VAL A 59 0.59 3.83 6.43
C VAL A 59 -0.55 4.19 7.35
N GLN A 60 -0.26 5.06 8.31
CA GLN A 60 -1.21 5.43 9.33
C GLN A 60 -2.36 6.09 8.58
N ILE A 61 -3.45 5.34 8.36
CA ILE A 61 -4.69 5.88 7.83
C ILE A 61 -5.33 6.63 8.99
N ASN A 62 -4.68 7.74 9.39
CA ASN A 62 -5.12 8.53 10.51
C ASN A 62 -6.19 9.48 9.99
N PRO A 63 -7.46 9.31 10.39
CA PRO A 63 -8.50 10.24 10.02
C PRO A 63 -8.11 11.65 10.46
N LYS A 64 -8.12 12.58 9.52
CA LYS A 64 -7.96 14.01 9.78
C LYS A 64 -9.32 14.58 10.12
N ASN A 65 -9.44 15.20 11.29
CA ASN A 65 -10.64 15.92 11.69
C ASN A 65 -10.52 17.38 11.25
N VAL A 66 -11.35 17.77 10.29
CA VAL A 66 -11.44 19.13 9.79
C VAL A 66 -12.59 19.83 10.50
N THR A 67 -12.35 21.03 11.01
CA THR A 67 -13.40 21.87 11.62
C THR A 67 -13.42 23.23 10.93
N TYR A 68 -14.56 23.56 10.35
CA TYR A 68 -14.86 24.88 9.81
C TYR A 68 -15.55 25.71 10.88
N GLU A 69 -15.10 26.95 11.11
CA GLU A 69 -15.64 27.85 12.11
C GLU A 69 -15.86 29.25 11.50
N VAL A 70 -16.96 29.88 11.88
CA VAL A 70 -17.27 31.28 11.57
C VAL A 70 -17.66 31.98 12.85
N PHE A 71 -17.10 33.16 13.10
CA PHE A 71 -17.34 33.93 14.32
C PHE A 71 -17.36 35.43 14.00
N GLY A 72 -17.99 36.23 14.86
CA GLY A 72 -18.13 37.67 14.66
C GLY A 72 -19.54 38.15 14.98
N ASN A 73 -19.90 39.31 14.43
CA ASN A 73 -21.21 39.91 14.57
C ASN A 73 -22.10 39.52 13.38
N LEU A 74 -23.22 38.86 13.65
CA LEU A 74 -24.15 38.44 12.60
C LEU A 74 -24.94 39.62 12.01
N GLY A 75 -25.22 40.67 12.79
CA GLY A 75 -26.16 41.71 12.39
C GLY A 75 -27.59 41.17 12.29
N THR A 76 -28.21 41.31 11.12
CA THR A 76 -29.59 40.87 10.87
C THR A 76 -29.67 39.46 10.29
N SER A 77 -28.79 39.13 9.35
CA SER A 77 -28.75 37.82 8.71
C SER A 77 -27.34 37.50 8.22
N GLY A 78 -27.13 36.23 7.86
CA GLY A 78 -25.88 35.80 7.25
C GLY A 78 -26.01 34.47 6.56
N LYS A 79 -24.98 34.12 5.79
CA LYS A 79 -24.86 32.84 5.11
C LYS A 79 -23.41 32.40 5.12
N VAL A 80 -23.20 31.10 5.18
CA VAL A 80 -21.91 30.46 5.01
C VAL A 80 -22.03 29.41 3.91
N SER A 81 -21.03 29.38 3.04
CA SER A 81 -20.86 28.36 2.01
C SER A 81 -19.50 27.71 2.24
N TYR A 82 -19.47 26.40 2.43
CA TYR A 82 -18.22 25.65 2.58
C TYR A 82 -18.18 24.48 1.61
N ALA A 83 -16.98 24.12 1.17
CA ALA A 83 -16.77 22.91 0.37
C ALA A 83 -16.71 21.71 1.31
N ASN A 84 -17.62 20.75 1.12
CA ASN A 84 -17.55 19.48 1.83
C ASN A 84 -16.33 18.66 1.36
N LEU A 85 -16.05 17.54 2.02
CA LEU A 85 -14.93 16.66 1.63
C LEU A 85 -15.02 16.08 0.21
N ASN A 86 -16.18 16.14 -0.44
CA ASN A 86 -16.38 15.75 -1.85
C ASN A 86 -16.19 16.93 -2.82
N SER A 87 -15.74 18.10 -2.34
CA SER A 87 -15.62 19.35 -3.10
C SER A 87 -16.94 19.91 -3.63
N GLU A 88 -18.06 19.56 -2.99
CA GLU A 88 -19.37 20.12 -3.30
C GLU A 88 -19.67 21.30 -2.35
N PRO A 89 -20.19 22.42 -2.86
CA PRO A 89 -20.57 23.56 -2.02
C PRO A 89 -21.82 23.22 -1.20
N VAL A 90 -21.74 23.47 0.11
CA VAL A 90 -22.85 23.35 1.06
C VAL A 90 -23.16 24.73 1.61
N ASP A 91 -24.35 25.24 1.28
CA ASP A 91 -24.84 26.53 1.73
C ASP A 91 -25.69 26.39 2.99
N VAL A 92 -25.42 27.25 3.97
CA VAL A 92 -26.13 27.29 5.25
C VAL A 92 -26.50 28.73 5.58
N VAL A 93 -27.77 28.95 5.90
CA VAL A 93 -28.24 30.23 6.44
C VAL A 93 -27.88 30.32 7.92
N LEU A 94 -27.19 31.39 8.29
CA LEU A 94 -26.75 31.61 9.67
C LEU A 94 -27.90 32.24 10.48
N THR A 95 -28.26 31.57 11.57
CA THR A 95 -29.24 32.09 12.56
C THR A 95 -28.57 32.70 13.79
N SER A 96 -27.35 32.27 14.08
CA SER A 96 -26.51 32.81 15.17
C SER A 96 -25.02 32.58 14.86
N LEU A 97 -24.16 33.33 15.54
CA LEU A 97 -22.72 33.13 15.57
C LEU A 97 -22.26 32.93 17.03
N PRO A 98 -21.19 32.16 17.28
CA PRO A 98 -20.36 31.45 16.29
C PRO A 98 -21.02 30.18 15.73
N TRP A 99 -20.67 29.85 14.48
CA TRP A 99 -21.09 28.63 13.78
C TRP A 99 -19.89 27.71 13.55
N SER A 100 -20.09 26.40 13.64
CA SER A 100 -19.04 25.42 13.33
C SER A 100 -19.59 24.09 12.80
N VAL A 101 -18.82 23.44 11.92
CA VAL A 101 -19.08 22.07 11.45
C VAL A 101 -17.77 21.28 11.38
N SER A 102 -17.81 20.00 11.75
CA SER A 102 -16.66 19.10 11.69
C SER A 102 -16.91 17.93 10.76
N GLU A 103 -15.92 17.65 9.91
CA GLU A 103 -15.92 16.53 8.96
C GLU A 103 -14.60 15.76 9.09
N THR A 104 -14.62 14.47 8.75
CA THR A 104 -13.44 13.61 8.88
C THR A 104 -13.03 13.03 7.53
N THR A 105 -11.76 13.20 7.16
CA THR A 105 -11.20 12.72 5.89
C THR A 105 -9.93 11.91 6.08
N MET A 106 -9.68 10.97 5.17
CA MET A 106 -8.40 10.25 5.09
C MET A 106 -7.42 10.90 4.10
N SER A 107 -7.88 11.88 3.31
CA SER A 107 -7.06 12.53 2.29
C SER A 107 -6.34 13.75 2.87
N SER A 108 -5.00 13.75 2.82
CA SER A 108 -4.19 14.94 3.12
C SER A 108 -4.26 16.00 2.02
N ALA A 109 -4.71 15.62 0.82
CA ALA A 109 -4.86 16.51 -0.34
C ALA A 109 -6.26 17.14 -0.43
N ALA A 110 -7.15 16.90 0.54
CA ALA A 110 -8.47 17.52 0.55
C ALA A 110 -8.32 19.06 0.57
N SER A 111 -8.99 19.73 -0.37
CA SER A 111 -9.05 21.18 -0.44
C SER A 111 -10.21 21.68 0.41
N LEU A 112 -9.92 22.54 1.37
CA LEU A 112 -10.87 23.05 2.34
C LEU A 112 -11.11 24.52 2.03
N SER A 113 -12.34 24.91 1.75
CA SER A 113 -12.70 26.30 1.48
C SER A 113 -13.99 26.67 2.18
N LEU A 114 -14.03 27.87 2.75
CA LEU A 114 -15.19 28.43 3.41
C LEU A 114 -15.31 29.91 3.06
N VAL A 115 -16.51 30.34 2.73
CA VAL A 115 -16.88 31.74 2.52
C VAL A 115 -18.07 32.06 3.41
N ALA A 116 -17.99 33.15 4.16
CA ALA A 116 -19.09 33.62 4.99
C ALA A 116 -19.38 35.09 4.72
N GLN A 117 -20.65 35.45 4.79
CA GLN A 117 -21.15 36.81 4.61
C GLN A 117 -22.22 37.08 5.65
N VAL A 118 -22.16 38.25 6.28
CA VAL A 118 -23.11 38.69 7.32
C VAL A 118 -23.45 40.16 7.13
N ASP A 119 -24.56 40.60 7.70
CA ASP A 119 -24.95 42.02 7.71
C ASP A 119 -24.20 42.83 8.79
N GLY A 120 -23.57 42.15 9.75
CA GLY A 120 -22.77 42.77 10.81
C GLY A 120 -21.46 43.43 10.32
N ASP A 121 -20.75 44.02 11.28
CA ASP A 121 -19.58 44.88 11.08
C ASP A 121 -18.23 44.17 11.26
N SER A 122 -18.23 42.94 11.77
CA SER A 122 -17.04 42.13 12.00
C SER A 122 -17.33 40.66 11.73
N LEU A 123 -16.46 40.01 10.96
CA LEU A 123 -16.59 38.59 10.62
C LEU A 123 -15.22 37.94 10.52
N GLY A 124 -15.09 36.74 11.06
CA GLY A 124 -13.93 35.89 10.94
C GLY A 124 -14.30 34.48 10.51
N CYS A 125 -13.40 33.86 9.75
CA CYS A 125 -13.43 32.43 9.47
C CYS A 125 -12.18 31.78 10.00
N ARG A 126 -12.31 30.52 10.40
CA ARG A 126 -11.19 29.68 10.79
C ARG A 126 -11.41 28.24 10.33
N ILE A 127 -10.34 27.63 9.80
CA ILE A 127 -10.30 26.22 9.45
C ILE A 127 -9.26 25.55 10.34
N ARG A 128 -9.67 24.51 11.06
CA ARG A 128 -8.80 23.68 11.89
C ARG A 128 -8.65 22.30 11.29
N VAL A 129 -7.44 21.75 11.38
CA VAL A 129 -7.16 20.35 11.04
C VAL A 129 -6.50 19.70 12.24
N ASN A 130 -7.12 18.65 12.78
CA ASN A 130 -6.69 17.97 14.01
C ASN A 130 -6.57 18.93 15.21
N GLY A 131 -7.47 19.93 15.29
CA GLY A 131 -7.49 20.94 16.35
C GLY A 131 -6.53 22.12 16.14
N GLU A 132 -5.58 21.99 15.21
CA GLU A 132 -4.62 23.05 14.87
C GLU A 132 -5.20 24.02 13.85
N VAL A 133 -5.03 25.31 14.07
CA VAL A 133 -5.48 26.36 13.13
C VAL A 133 -4.60 26.33 11.89
N ARG A 134 -5.22 26.09 10.72
CA ARG A 134 -4.52 26.07 9.44
C ARG A 134 -4.72 27.32 8.64
N GLU A 135 -5.88 27.95 8.78
CA GLU A 135 -6.18 29.24 8.18
C GLU A 135 -7.13 29.99 9.12
N GLU A 136 -6.88 31.29 9.31
CA GLU A 136 -7.78 32.19 10.03
C GLU A 136 -7.72 33.56 9.35
N GLN A 137 -8.89 34.11 9.06
CA GLN A 137 -9.04 35.43 8.45
C GLN A 137 -10.11 36.20 9.22
N ILE A 138 -9.90 37.51 9.39
CA ILE A 138 -10.82 38.39 10.10
C ILE A 138 -10.93 39.70 9.31
N VAL A 139 -12.15 40.13 9.06
CA VAL A 139 -12.48 41.38 8.38
C VAL A 139 -13.39 42.24 9.26
N ASN A 140 -13.21 43.55 9.17
CA ASN A 140 -14.01 44.53 9.91
C ASN A 140 -14.48 45.62 8.94
N HIS A 141 -15.71 45.48 8.46
CA HIS A 141 -16.44 46.46 7.66
C HIS A 141 -17.93 46.16 7.72
N SER A 142 -18.78 47.16 7.43
CA SER A 142 -20.23 46.93 7.31
C SER A 142 -20.52 45.87 6.24
N SER A 143 -21.46 44.97 6.52
CA SER A 143 -21.77 43.83 5.66
C SER A 143 -20.53 42.98 5.38
N ALA A 144 -19.91 42.50 6.46
CA ALA A 144 -18.65 41.78 6.45
C ALA A 144 -18.70 40.49 5.59
N ALA A 145 -17.66 40.28 4.77
CA ALA A 145 -17.50 39.08 3.94
C ALA A 145 -16.07 38.54 4.05
N VAL A 146 -15.93 37.26 4.37
CA VAL A 146 -14.63 36.62 4.60
C VAL A 146 -14.53 35.30 3.84
N ALA A 147 -13.32 34.96 3.41
CA ALA A 147 -13.01 33.69 2.77
C ALA A 147 -11.74 33.07 3.38
N CYS A 148 -11.81 31.77 3.69
CA CYS A 148 -10.69 30.95 4.14
C CYS A 148 -10.49 29.81 3.15
N THR A 149 -9.26 29.53 2.77
CA THR A 149 -8.94 28.40 1.86
C THR A 149 -7.61 27.79 2.24
N VAL A 150 -7.58 26.49 2.45
CA VAL A 150 -6.38 25.74 2.84
C VAL A 150 -6.48 24.29 2.42
N THR A 151 -5.34 23.61 2.32
CA THR A 151 -5.31 22.15 2.13
C THR A 151 -5.25 21.43 3.47
N ALA A 152 -5.80 20.21 3.55
CA ALA A 152 -5.76 19.38 4.76
C ALA A 152 -4.37 18.79 5.10
N ALA A 153 -3.29 19.32 4.48
CA ALA A 153 -1.93 18.80 4.56
C ALA A 153 -1.29 18.98 5.95
#